data_AF-M5GEC6-F1
#
_entry.id   AF-M5GEC6-F1
#
_cell.length_a   1.000
_cell.length_b   1.000
_cell.length_c   1.000
_cell.angle_alpha   90.00
_cell.angle_beta   90.00
_cell.angle_gamma   90.00
#
_symmetry.space_group_name_H-M   'P 1'
#
loop_
_entity.id
_entity.type
_entity.pdbx_description
1 polymer ?
#
loop_
_entity_poly.entity_id
_entity_poly.type
_entity_poly.pdbx_seq_one_letter_code
_entity_poly.pdbx_strand_id
1 'polypeptide(L)'
;MAQATRLRSFTFRTIPSERDTLELNYLHLARLAEAASNLQSITVVNLSMKSQLPDDAQFPEMGQLKSLILHDVDFGDAVLKTILRSTPKLEELQVGFILFGSYTDTGFAEALSYVSNTLVSLRIQRVGRRSHVEGYELETLLPKFTRLRSFTYLQKQWDSPMFYGPS
;
A
#
# COMPACT_ATOMS: atom_id res chain seq x y z
N MET A 1 9.32 -1.26 -27.40
CA MET A 1 9.00 -2.28 -26.37
C MET A 1 10.23 -2.91 -25.68
N ALA A 2 11.42 -3.00 -26.31
CA ALA A 2 12.60 -3.67 -25.73
C ALA A 2 13.23 -3.00 -24.47
N GLN A 3 12.90 -1.75 -24.14
CA GLN A 3 13.49 -1.06 -22.97
C GLN A 3 12.73 -1.33 -21.66
N ALA A 4 11.41 -1.55 -21.70
CA ALA A 4 10.61 -1.77 -20.50
C ALA A 4 10.92 -3.11 -19.81
N THR A 5 11.35 -4.12 -20.57
CA THR A 5 11.74 -5.43 -20.04
C THR A 5 13.01 -5.40 -19.20
N ARG A 6 13.81 -4.33 -19.25
CA ARG A 6 15.01 -4.16 -18.40
C ARG A 6 14.73 -3.36 -17.13
N LEU A 7 13.55 -2.75 -17.01
CA LEU A 7 13.20 -1.94 -15.85
C LEU A 7 13.09 -2.82 -14.60
N ARG A 8 13.88 -2.51 -13.58
CA ARG A 8 13.91 -3.25 -12.30
C ARG A 8 13.31 -2.46 -11.14
N SER A 9 13.38 -1.14 -11.20
CA SER A 9 12.82 -0.25 -10.19
C SER A 9 12.04 0.86 -10.87
N PHE A 10 10.93 1.25 -10.27
CA PHE A 10 10.11 2.34 -10.74
C PHE A 10 9.57 3.16 -9.57
N THR A 11 9.70 4.48 -9.68
CA THR A 11 9.13 5.42 -8.73
C THR A 11 8.05 6.23 -9.43
N PHE A 12 6.90 6.26 -8.81
CA PHE A 12 5.69 6.91 -9.25
C PHE A 12 5.32 7.97 -8.23
N ARG A 13 5.40 9.24 -8.62
CA ARG A 13 5.13 10.36 -7.72
C ARG A 13 4.20 11.34 -8.42
N THR A 14 3.06 11.64 -7.81
CA THR A 14 2.28 12.81 -8.23
C THR A 14 2.69 14.02 -7.39
N ILE A 15 2.69 15.18 -8.03
CA ILE A 15 2.79 16.46 -7.32
C ILE A 15 1.35 16.87 -7.05
N PRO A 16 0.96 17.16 -5.80
CA PRO A 16 -0.33 17.77 -5.52
C PRO A 16 -0.33 19.14 -6.21
N SER A 17 -1.06 19.29 -7.30
CA SER A 17 -1.21 20.57 -7.99
C SER A 17 -2.68 20.82 -8.28
N GLU A 18 -3.14 22.02 -7.97
CA GLU A 18 -4.55 22.44 -8.03
C GLU A 18 -5.10 22.56 -9.47
N ARG A 19 -4.26 22.42 -10.51
CA ARG A 19 -4.67 22.57 -11.91
C ARG A 19 -3.91 21.58 -12.80
N ASP A 20 -4.66 20.77 -13.54
CA ASP A 20 -4.22 19.94 -14.67
C ASP A 20 -3.05 18.96 -14.43
N THR A 21 -3.00 18.32 -13.27
CA THR A 21 -2.09 17.16 -13.10
C THR A 21 -2.66 15.92 -13.73
N LEU A 22 -1.80 15.18 -14.43
CA LEU A 22 -2.06 13.84 -14.92
C LEU A 22 -2.61 12.99 -13.75
N GLU A 23 -3.90 12.62 -13.82
CA GLU A 23 -4.56 11.78 -12.81
C GLU A 23 -4.06 10.35 -12.95
N LEU A 24 -2.90 10.14 -12.35
CA LEU A 24 -2.33 8.83 -12.13
C LEU A 24 -3.22 8.08 -11.11
N ASN A 25 -3.47 6.79 -11.36
CA ASN A 25 -4.34 5.93 -10.56
C ASN A 25 -3.87 4.46 -10.65
N TYR A 26 -4.57 3.53 -9.99
CA TYR A 26 -4.19 2.11 -9.97
C TYR A 26 -4.09 1.46 -11.37
N LEU A 27 -4.86 1.92 -12.37
CA LEU A 27 -4.78 1.38 -13.74
C LEU A 27 -3.41 1.63 -14.37
N HIS A 28 -2.77 2.75 -14.01
CA HIS A 28 -1.41 3.05 -14.46
C HIS A 28 -0.41 2.09 -13.83
N LEU A 29 -0.62 1.69 -12.57
CA LEU A 29 0.20 0.67 -11.91
C LEU A 29 0.00 -0.71 -12.55
N ALA A 30 -1.24 -1.07 -12.93
CA ALA A 30 -1.54 -2.31 -13.64
C ALA A 30 -0.85 -2.36 -15.01
N ARG A 31 -0.97 -1.29 -15.80
CA ARG A 31 -0.29 -1.18 -17.11
C ARG A 31 1.23 -1.25 -16.98
N LEU A 32 1.80 -0.68 -15.91
CA LEU A 32 3.22 -0.80 -15.62
C LEU A 32 3.60 -2.26 -15.32
N ALA A 33 2.81 -2.96 -14.50
CA ALA A 33 3.03 -4.36 -14.19
C ALA A 33 3.02 -5.25 -15.45
N GLU A 34 2.10 -4.99 -16.39
CA GLU A 34 2.06 -5.63 -17.72
C GLU A 34 3.30 -5.33 -18.55
N ALA A 35 3.67 -4.06 -18.66
CA ALA A 35 4.74 -3.62 -19.55
C ALA A 35 6.15 -3.99 -19.04
N ALA A 36 6.30 -4.14 -17.72
CA ALA A 36 7.59 -4.33 -17.06
C ALA A 36 7.55 -5.52 -16.10
N SER A 37 7.35 -6.72 -16.64
CA SER A 37 7.32 -8.01 -15.92
C SER A 37 8.56 -8.34 -15.08
N ASN A 38 9.65 -7.60 -15.28
CA ASN A 38 10.92 -7.74 -14.59
C ASN A 38 11.10 -6.80 -13.38
N LEU A 39 10.07 -5.99 -13.06
CA LEU A 39 10.08 -5.07 -11.92
C LEU A 39 10.27 -5.82 -10.61
N GLN A 40 11.20 -5.30 -9.80
CA GLN A 40 11.57 -5.81 -8.49
C GLN A 40 11.22 -4.81 -7.38
N SER A 41 11.18 -3.51 -7.69
CA SER A 41 10.83 -2.47 -6.74
C SER A 41 9.87 -1.46 -7.35
N ILE A 42 8.82 -1.11 -6.60
CA ILE A 42 7.88 -0.06 -6.92
C ILE A 42 7.77 0.87 -5.72
N THR A 43 7.90 2.16 -5.98
CA THR A 43 7.59 3.21 -5.00
C THR A 43 6.47 4.08 -5.55
N VAL A 44 5.39 4.25 -4.79
CA VAL A 44 4.25 5.09 -5.12
C VAL A 44 4.14 6.17 -4.06
N VAL A 45 4.10 7.44 -4.48
CA VAL A 45 4.02 8.60 -3.60
C VAL A 45 2.91 9.53 -4.08
N ASN A 46 2.02 9.93 -3.16
CA ASN A 46 0.90 10.84 -3.43
C ASN A 46 -0.01 10.28 -4.53
N LEU A 47 -0.76 9.21 -4.27
CA LEU A 47 -1.66 8.65 -5.27
C LEU A 47 -3.10 8.76 -4.81
N SER A 48 -3.87 9.72 -5.34
CA SER A 48 -5.29 9.83 -5.03
C SER A 48 -6.13 8.95 -5.96
N MET A 49 -6.98 8.08 -5.42
CA MET A 49 -8.04 7.45 -6.21
C MET A 49 -9.37 8.15 -5.97
N LYS A 50 -10.00 8.63 -7.06
CA LYS A 50 -11.37 9.14 -7.03
C LYS A 50 -12.42 8.04 -7.29
N SER A 51 -12.02 6.87 -7.76
CA SER A 51 -12.92 5.83 -8.25
C SER A 51 -12.73 4.52 -7.50
N GLN A 52 -13.84 3.93 -7.05
CA GLN A 52 -13.87 2.60 -6.44
C GLN A 52 -13.53 1.52 -7.47
N LEU A 53 -12.85 0.48 -7.02
CA LEU A 53 -12.59 -0.72 -7.81
C LEU A 53 -13.77 -1.70 -7.68
N PRO A 54 -14.18 -2.37 -8.78
CA PRO A 54 -14.96 -3.59 -8.67
C PRO A 54 -14.18 -4.65 -7.86
N ASP A 55 -14.87 -5.42 -7.02
CA ASP A 55 -14.26 -6.49 -6.20
C ASP A 55 -13.59 -7.58 -7.06
N ASP A 56 -13.98 -7.70 -8.33
CA ASP A 56 -13.50 -8.68 -9.31
C ASP A 56 -12.40 -8.14 -10.23
N ALA A 57 -11.89 -6.93 -9.99
CA ALA A 57 -10.86 -6.36 -10.83
C ALA A 57 -9.58 -7.23 -10.85
N GLN A 58 -9.19 -7.63 -12.06
CA GLN A 58 -7.95 -8.36 -12.29
C GLN A 58 -6.78 -7.39 -12.34
N PHE A 59 -5.74 -7.69 -11.56
CA PHE A 59 -4.48 -6.95 -11.57
C PHE A 59 -3.36 -7.88 -12.02
N PRO A 60 -2.53 -7.46 -13.00
CA PRO A 60 -1.48 -8.30 -13.55
C PRO A 60 -0.52 -8.83 -12.49
N GLU A 61 -0.13 -10.10 -12.61
CA GLU A 61 0.81 -10.71 -11.68
C GLU A 61 2.19 -10.04 -11.78
N MET A 62 2.71 -9.57 -10.64
CA MET A 62 4.03 -8.96 -10.49
C MET A 62 4.99 -9.98 -9.85
N GLY A 63 5.20 -11.11 -10.52
CA GLY A 63 5.91 -12.28 -9.99
C GLY A 63 7.42 -12.09 -9.71
N GLN A 64 7.97 -10.90 -9.96
CA GLN A 64 9.36 -10.52 -9.62
C GLN A 64 9.43 -9.41 -8.57
N LEU A 65 8.30 -8.82 -8.17
CA LEU A 65 8.28 -7.69 -7.25
C LEU A 65 8.66 -8.16 -5.84
N LYS A 66 9.70 -7.54 -5.30
CA LYS A 66 10.24 -7.81 -3.97
C LYS A 66 9.99 -6.67 -3.00
N SER A 67 9.93 -5.43 -3.49
CA SER A 67 9.80 -4.24 -2.64
C SER A 67 8.67 -3.34 -3.15
N LEU A 68 7.73 -3.03 -2.26
CA LEU A 68 6.61 -2.13 -2.53
C LEU A 68 6.54 -1.06 -1.45
N ILE A 69 6.69 0.19 -1.86
CA ILE A 69 6.60 1.36 -0.98
C ILE A 69 5.40 2.18 -1.42
N LEU A 70 4.45 2.35 -0.52
CA LEU A 70 3.23 3.13 -0.70
C LEU A 70 3.25 4.28 0.31
N HIS A 71 3.32 5.51 -0.18
CA HIS A 71 3.33 6.70 0.66
C HIS A 71 2.27 7.70 0.20
N ASP A 72 1.42 8.16 1.12
CA ASP A 72 0.35 9.12 0.83
C ASP A 72 -0.54 8.63 -0.32
N VAL A 73 -0.96 7.37 -0.26
CA VAL A 73 -1.84 6.78 -1.27
C VAL A 73 -3.25 6.65 -0.70
N ASP A 74 -4.24 7.14 -1.43
CA ASP A 74 -5.65 6.98 -1.14
C ASP A 74 -6.13 5.74 -1.91
N PHE A 75 -5.93 4.56 -1.32
CA PHE A 75 -6.38 3.29 -1.86
C PHE A 75 -7.61 2.80 -1.10
N GLY A 76 -8.60 2.32 -1.85
CA GLY A 76 -9.61 1.42 -1.29
C GLY A 76 -8.96 0.09 -0.86
N ASP A 77 -9.56 -0.58 0.11
CA ASP A 77 -9.13 -1.90 0.59
C ASP A 77 -9.08 -2.93 -0.54
N ALA A 78 -10.08 -2.93 -1.44
CA ALA A 78 -10.12 -3.80 -2.61
C ALA A 78 -8.88 -3.63 -3.51
N VAL A 79 -8.39 -2.39 -3.66
CA VAL A 79 -7.18 -2.08 -4.44
C VAL A 79 -5.95 -2.68 -3.78
N LEU A 80 -5.78 -2.46 -2.47
CA LEU A 80 -4.62 -2.98 -1.75
C LEU A 80 -4.60 -4.51 -1.72
N LYS A 81 -5.75 -5.14 -1.44
CA LYS A 81 -5.91 -6.61 -1.50
C LYS A 81 -5.50 -7.14 -2.86
N THR A 82 -5.98 -6.51 -3.92
CA THR A 82 -5.70 -6.89 -5.29
C THR A 82 -4.20 -6.77 -5.62
N ILE A 83 -3.56 -5.66 -5.24
CA ILE A 83 -2.12 -5.45 -5.44
C ILE A 83 -1.32 -6.53 -4.69
N LEU A 84 -1.60 -6.76 -3.40
CA LEU A 84 -0.84 -7.70 -2.57
C LEU A 84 -1.04 -9.16 -3.03
N ARG A 85 -2.24 -9.52 -3.49
CA ARG A 85 -2.51 -10.82 -4.11
C ARG A 85 -1.70 -11.05 -5.39
N SER A 86 -1.43 -9.99 -6.16
CA SER A 86 -0.64 -10.05 -7.38
C SER A 86 0.87 -9.98 -7.15
N THR A 87 1.36 -9.94 -5.89
CA THR A 87 2.78 -9.86 -5.55
C THR A 87 3.26 -11.07 -4.75
N PRO A 88 3.28 -12.29 -5.32
CA PRO A 88 3.52 -13.53 -4.58
C PRO A 88 4.97 -13.68 -4.06
N LYS A 89 5.88 -12.77 -4.38
CA LYS A 89 7.28 -12.78 -3.92
C LYS A 89 7.67 -11.51 -3.14
N LEU A 90 6.69 -10.76 -2.64
CA LEU A 90 6.93 -9.53 -1.92
C LEU A 90 7.69 -9.81 -0.61
N GLU A 91 8.86 -9.20 -0.46
CA GLU A 91 9.74 -9.34 0.71
C GLU A 91 9.71 -8.09 1.59
N GLU A 92 9.49 -6.92 1.00
CA GLU A 92 9.46 -5.63 1.68
C GLU A 92 8.18 -4.88 1.35
N LEU A 93 7.43 -4.52 2.40
CA LEU A 93 6.25 -3.68 2.28
C LEU A 93 6.39 -2.49 3.22
N GLN A 94 6.40 -1.29 2.65
CA GLN A 94 6.29 -0.06 3.40
C GLN A 94 4.99 0.66 3.04
N VAL A 95 4.21 1.01 4.05
CA VAL A 95 2.95 1.73 3.92
C VAL A 95 3.00 2.94 4.84
N GLY A 96 2.84 4.14 4.27
CA GLY A 96 2.87 5.42 4.98
C GLY A 96 1.71 6.32 4.56
N PHE A 97 0.94 6.86 5.52
CA PHE A 97 -0.18 7.78 5.29
C PHE A 97 -1.18 7.32 4.21
N ILE A 98 -1.82 6.18 4.43
CA ILE A 98 -2.99 5.79 3.65
C ILE A 98 -4.25 6.31 4.33
N LEU A 99 -4.99 7.21 3.67
CA LEU A 99 -6.34 7.58 4.09
C LEU A 99 -7.28 6.47 3.62
N PHE A 100 -7.53 5.45 4.45
CA PHE A 100 -8.55 4.47 4.10
C PHE A 100 -9.93 5.15 4.11
N GLY A 101 -10.50 5.32 2.91
CA GLY A 101 -11.77 6.00 2.64
C GLY A 101 -13.01 5.11 2.73
N SER A 102 -12.87 3.86 3.16
CA SER A 102 -14.01 3.00 3.47
C SER A 102 -14.35 3.09 4.96
N TYR A 103 -15.63 3.31 5.27
CA TYR A 103 -16.17 3.28 6.64
C TYR A 103 -16.24 1.85 7.22
N THR A 104 -15.71 0.84 6.53
CA THR A 104 -15.64 -0.55 7.01
C THR A 104 -14.20 -0.90 7.38
N ASP A 105 -13.95 -0.94 8.68
CA ASP A 105 -12.67 -1.01 9.42
C ASP A 105 -11.73 -2.23 9.18
N THR A 106 -11.90 -3.07 8.15
CA THR A 106 -11.38 -4.46 8.22
C THR A 106 -10.50 -4.95 7.05
N GLY A 107 -10.15 -4.09 6.10
CA GLY A 107 -9.52 -4.55 4.85
C GLY A 107 -7.99 -4.75 4.90
N PHE A 108 -7.30 -4.03 5.78
CA PHE A 108 -5.83 -3.96 5.75
C PHE A 108 -5.15 -5.24 6.25
N ALA A 109 -5.58 -5.77 7.39
CA ALA A 109 -5.04 -7.02 7.93
C ALA A 109 -5.32 -8.20 6.99
N GLU A 110 -6.51 -8.25 6.39
CA GLU A 110 -6.84 -9.22 5.36
C GLU A 110 -5.91 -9.10 4.15
N ALA A 111 -5.66 -7.89 3.65
CA ALA A 111 -4.74 -7.67 2.53
C ALA A 111 -3.32 -8.15 2.83
N LEU A 112 -2.82 -7.91 4.05
CA LEU A 112 -1.51 -8.39 4.49
C LEU A 112 -1.40 -9.91 4.55
N SER A 113 -2.51 -10.62 4.75
CA SER A 113 -2.51 -12.09 4.81
C SER A 113 -2.03 -12.75 3.51
N TYR A 114 -2.21 -12.09 2.36
CA TYR A 114 -1.74 -12.60 1.06
C TYR A 114 -0.20 -12.67 0.94
N VAL A 115 0.50 -11.84 1.72
CA VAL A 115 1.97 -11.71 1.66
C VAL A 115 2.64 -12.12 2.98
N SER A 116 1.88 -12.68 3.93
CA SER A 116 2.40 -13.03 5.26
C SER A 116 3.53 -14.06 5.20
N ASN A 117 3.48 -14.98 4.24
CA ASN A 117 4.48 -16.04 4.09
C ASN A 117 5.74 -15.61 3.34
N THR A 118 5.78 -14.40 2.79
CA THR A 118 6.92 -13.91 2.00
C THR A 118 7.59 -12.70 2.59
N LEU A 119 6.85 -11.86 3.33
CA LEU A 119 7.38 -10.63 3.91
C LEU A 119 8.51 -10.89 4.91
N VAL A 120 9.59 -10.16 4.71
CA VAL A 120 10.80 -10.10 5.54
C VAL A 120 10.85 -8.77 6.30
N SER A 121 10.38 -7.68 5.67
CA SER A 121 10.25 -6.37 6.29
C SER A 121 8.86 -5.78 6.09
N LEU A 122 8.23 -5.36 7.19
CA LEU A 122 6.95 -4.67 7.17
C LEU A 122 7.06 -3.36 7.97
N ARG A 123 6.83 -2.25 7.28
CA ARG A 123 6.77 -0.92 7.90
C ARG A 123 5.41 -0.29 7.64
N ILE A 124 4.72 0.06 8.72
CA ILE A 124 3.41 0.68 8.69
C ILE A 124 3.53 2.01 9.45
N GLN A 125 3.12 3.10 8.81
CA GLN A 125 3.16 4.43 9.38
C GLN A 125 1.84 5.15 9.10
N ARG A 126 1.13 5.53 10.15
CA ARG A 126 -0.10 6.36 10.08
C ARG A 126 -1.12 5.82 9.07
N VAL A 127 -1.44 4.54 9.18
CA VAL A 127 -2.49 3.87 8.38
C VAL A 127 -3.82 3.94 9.14
N GLY A 128 -4.92 4.13 8.39
CA GLY A 128 -6.29 4.09 8.91
C GLY A 128 -6.85 5.45 9.37
N ARG A 129 -8.19 5.55 9.42
CA ARG A 129 -8.91 6.66 10.07
C ARG A 129 -9.43 6.19 11.43
N ARG A 130 -8.91 6.77 12.52
CA ARG A 130 -9.53 6.84 13.86
C ARG A 130 -9.96 5.54 14.57
N SER A 131 -9.96 4.36 13.97
CA SER A 131 -10.45 3.14 14.61
C SER A 131 -9.32 2.34 15.27
N HIS A 132 -9.51 2.01 16.55
CA HIS A 132 -8.63 1.14 17.34
C HIS A 132 -8.62 -0.33 16.84
N VAL A 133 -9.52 -0.68 15.91
CA VAL A 133 -9.80 -2.05 15.46
C VAL A 133 -8.63 -2.65 14.67
N GLU A 134 -7.95 -1.84 13.84
CA GLU A 134 -6.86 -2.33 12.98
C GLU A 134 -5.64 -2.85 13.77
N GLY A 135 -5.38 -2.30 14.97
CA GLY A 135 -4.26 -2.73 15.80
C GLY A 135 -4.42 -4.18 16.26
N TYR A 136 -5.61 -4.55 16.72
CA TYR A 136 -5.91 -5.91 17.17
C TYR A 136 -5.88 -6.92 16.02
N GLU A 137 -6.48 -6.60 14.88
CA GLU A 137 -6.45 -7.49 13.71
C GLU A 137 -5.02 -7.73 13.23
N LEU A 138 -4.18 -6.69 13.21
CA LEU A 138 -2.77 -6.82 12.86
C LEU A 138 -2.03 -7.72 13.85
N GLU A 139 -2.27 -7.56 15.15
CA GLU A 139 -1.69 -8.43 16.19
C GLU A 139 -2.05 -9.91 15.96
N THR A 140 -3.30 -10.21 15.60
CA THR A 140 -3.71 -11.59 15.29
C THR A 140 -3.05 -12.15 14.03
N LEU A 141 -2.59 -11.28 13.12
CA LEU A 141 -1.93 -11.67 11.90
C LEU A 141 -0.42 -11.92 12.09
N LEU A 142 0.22 -11.25 13.06
CA LEU A 142 1.66 -11.36 13.33
C LEU A 142 2.20 -12.81 13.39
N PRO A 143 1.51 -13.78 14.04
CA PRO A 143 1.97 -15.18 14.06
C PRO A 143 2.03 -15.85 12.68
N LYS A 144 1.31 -15.33 11.67
CA LYS A 144 1.33 -15.87 10.30
C LYS A 144 2.56 -15.42 9.50
N PHE A 145 3.33 -14.47 10.02
CA PHE A 145 4.51 -13.94 9.34
C PHE A 145 5.77 -14.76 9.66
N THR A 146 5.89 -15.93 9.06
CA THR A 146 6.96 -16.90 9.34
C THR A 146 8.36 -16.44 8.92
N ARG A 147 8.46 -15.44 8.03
CA ARG A 147 9.73 -14.92 7.50
C ARG A 147 10.08 -13.51 7.95
N LEU A 148 9.21 -12.86 8.72
CA LEU A 148 9.35 -11.45 9.09
C LEU A 148 10.51 -11.28 10.09
N ARG A 149 11.45 -10.41 9.73
CA ARG A 149 12.65 -10.10 10.52
C ARG A 149 12.67 -8.67 11.01
N SER A 150 11.92 -7.80 10.34
CA SER A 150 11.83 -6.38 10.66
C SER A 150 10.37 -5.95 10.63
N PHE A 151 9.89 -5.44 11.76
CA PHE A 151 8.54 -4.90 11.89
C PHE A 151 8.62 -3.51 12.50
N THR A 152 7.91 -2.56 11.90
CA THR A 152 7.77 -1.21 12.44
C THR A 152 6.32 -0.79 12.28
N TYR A 153 5.67 -0.47 13.40
CA TYR A 153 4.31 0.04 13.42
C TYR A 153 4.30 1.38 14.15
N LEU A 154 4.10 2.47 13.40
CA LEU A 154 4.01 3.83 13.94
C LEU A 154 2.61 4.38 13.68
N GLN A 155 1.71 4.20 14.65
CA GLN A 155 0.40 4.81 14.62
C GLN A 155 0.43 6.13 15.39
N LYS A 156 -0.11 7.20 14.80
CA LYS A 156 -0.31 8.45 15.53
C LYS A 156 -1.54 8.28 16.42
N GLN A 157 -1.37 8.30 17.74
CA GLN A 157 -2.49 8.45 18.67
C GLN A 157 -3.09 9.84 18.43
N TRP A 158 -4.36 9.90 18.03
CA TRP A 158 -5.07 11.16 17.83
C TRP A 158 -5.70 11.71 19.12
N ASP A 159 -5.46 11.07 20.26
CA ASP A 159 -5.96 11.49 21.59
C ASP A 159 -4.86 12.07 22.48
N SER A 160 -4.23 13.14 22.00
CA SER A 160 -3.81 14.19 22.93
C SER A 160 -4.59 15.43 22.53
N PRO A 161 -5.46 15.98 23.42
CA PRO A 161 -6.04 17.28 23.16
C PRO A 161 -4.88 18.23 22.88
N MET A 162 -4.99 18.95 21.76
CA MET A 162 -4.08 20.03 21.47
C MET A 162 -3.99 20.89 22.73
N PHE A 163 -2.78 21.05 23.28
CA PHE A 163 -2.51 22.02 24.32
C PHE A 163 -3.13 23.35 23.89
N TYR A 164 -4.24 23.72 24.53
CA TYR A 164 -4.66 25.11 24.58
C TYR A 164 -3.54 25.82 25.34
N GLY A 165 -2.68 26.54 24.61
CA GLY A 165 -1.76 27.49 25.22
C GLY A 165 -2.56 28.54 25.99
N PRO A 166 -2.01 29.11 27.08
CA PRO A 166 -2.76 30.00 27.96
C PRO A 166 -3.23 31.23 27.20
N SER A 167 -4.50 31.58 27.42
CA SER A 167 -5.13 32.86 27.09
C SER A 167 -4.44 34.03 27.78
#